data_AF-A0A177EHL7-F1
#
_entry.id   AF-A0A177EHL7-F1
#
_cell.length_a   1.000
_cell.length_b   1.000
_cell.length_c   1.000
_cell.angle_alpha   90.00
_cell.angle_beta   90.00
_cell.angle_gamma   90.00
#
_symmetry.space_group_name_H-M   'P 1'
#
loop_
_entity.id
_entity.type
_entity.pdbx_description
1 polymer ?
#
loop_
_entity_poly.entity_id
_entity_poly.type
_entity_poly.pdbx_seq_one_letter_code
_entity_poly.pdbx_strand_id
1 'polypeptide(L)'
;MNNTKQEPGAPTYTADELYAFIATLTAELKDSMFPKYQRKLFNCYINNSVKAIQNSKLPLQRRFCIMVATIAFGRAAEGTALSPEAPFKEMEDEILQYLCKAEISKIRAVILDLYTYSYTEESSYSVRPEQWAVALVEELKTVLPPNETNKVQVTACDVLRLLESLLLKELKELFISKNKPLGKKGNLLVVNLIYIQKYFTSQSLSPEPIDAFIKTVQKSFKPGEVPEETKRLRELQVQK
;
A
#
# COMPACT_ATOMS: atom_id res chain seq x y z
N MET A 1 18.02 -24.12 28.83
CA MET A 1 18.71 -23.64 27.62
C MET A 1 17.72 -23.75 26.47
N ASN A 2 17.09 -22.64 26.10
CA ASN A 2 16.13 -22.61 24.99
C ASN A 2 16.91 -22.41 23.69
N ASN A 3 16.96 -23.46 22.87
CA ASN A 3 17.40 -23.37 21.48
C ASN A 3 16.27 -22.75 20.65
N THR A 4 16.28 -21.43 20.52
CA THR A 4 15.51 -20.75 19.48
C THR A 4 16.19 -21.02 18.14
N LYS A 5 15.57 -21.86 17.31
CA LYS A 5 15.91 -21.96 15.89
C LYS A 5 15.68 -20.57 15.28
N GLN A 6 16.76 -19.88 14.89
CA GLN A 6 16.68 -18.74 13.99
C GLN A 6 16.08 -19.25 12.67
N GLU A 7 14.93 -18.69 12.28
CA GLU A 7 14.45 -18.82 10.91
C GLU A 7 15.53 -18.25 9.98
N PRO A 8 15.89 -18.95 8.89
CA PRO A 8 16.82 -18.39 7.92
C PRO A 8 16.21 -17.09 7.37
N GLY A 9 16.91 -15.98 7.60
CA GLY A 9 16.50 -14.67 7.08
C GLY A 9 16.24 -14.77 5.58
N ALA A 10 15.07 -14.30 5.15
CA ALA A 10 14.66 -14.38 3.75
C ALA A 10 15.74 -13.69 2.88
N PRO A 11 16.25 -14.36 1.83
CA PRO A 11 17.33 -13.82 1.02
C PRO A 11 16.95 -12.43 0.49
N THR A 12 17.83 -11.46 0.74
CA THR A 12 17.80 -10.14 0.13
C THR A 12 18.61 -10.21 -1.16
N TYR A 13 17.92 -10.14 -2.29
CA TYR A 13 18.58 -10.06 -3.59
C TYR A 13 18.89 -8.59 -3.91
N THR A 14 20.13 -8.34 -4.31
CA THR A 14 20.58 -7.12 -4.95
C THR A 14 20.04 -7.02 -6.39
N ALA A 15 20.05 -5.82 -6.97
CA ALA A 15 19.64 -5.63 -8.37
C ALA A 15 20.48 -6.47 -9.33
N ASP A 16 21.77 -6.65 -9.04
CA ASP A 16 22.70 -7.45 -9.83
C ASP A 16 22.37 -8.95 -9.77
N GLU A 17 21.94 -9.45 -8.60
CA GLU A 17 21.53 -10.86 -8.45
C GLU A 17 20.22 -11.15 -9.15
N LEU A 18 19.26 -10.22 -9.12
CA LEU A 18 18.04 -10.31 -9.92
C LEU A 18 18.36 -10.28 -11.42
N TYR A 19 19.29 -9.44 -11.86
CA TYR A 19 19.73 -9.37 -13.25
C TYR A 19 20.41 -10.67 -13.70
N ALA A 20 21.29 -11.24 -12.88
CA ALA A 20 21.96 -12.52 -13.16
C ALA A 20 20.97 -13.70 -13.23
N PHE A 21 19.98 -13.73 -12.34
CA PHE A 21 18.91 -14.73 -12.38
C PHE A 21 18.08 -14.64 -13.67
N ILE A 22 17.69 -13.42 -14.05
CA ILE A 22 16.96 -13.17 -15.31
C ILE A 22 17.81 -13.54 -16.53
N ALA A 23 19.09 -13.20 -16.55
CA ALA A 23 20.01 -13.54 -17.64
C ALA A 23 20.13 -15.06 -17.83
N THR A 24 20.14 -15.82 -16.74
CA THR A 24 20.18 -17.29 -16.76
C THR A 24 18.89 -17.87 -17.33
N LEU A 25 17.73 -17.41 -16.87
CA LEU A 25 16.42 -17.82 -17.41
C LEU A 25 16.27 -17.47 -18.90
N THR A 26 16.83 -16.34 -19.33
CA THR A 26 16.86 -15.92 -20.74
C THR A 26 17.64 -16.90 -21.60
N ALA A 27 18.78 -17.37 -21.11
CA ALA A 27 19.65 -18.29 -21.83
C ALA A 27 18.99 -19.67 -22.00
N GLU A 28 18.38 -20.20 -20.94
CA GLU A 28 17.66 -21.48 -20.96
C GLU A 28 16.44 -21.45 -21.92
N LEU A 29 15.74 -20.32 -22.00
CA LEU A 29 14.60 -20.17 -22.90
C LEU A 29 14.98 -20.10 -24.38
N LYS A 30 16.21 -19.69 -24.71
CA LYS A 30 16.71 -19.66 -26.10
C LYS A 30 17.05 -21.05 -26.64
N ASP A 31 17.22 -22.05 -25.78
CA ASP A 31 17.71 -23.39 -26.15
C ASP A 31 16.58 -24.40 -26.46
N SER A 32 15.30 -24.02 -26.31
CA SER A 32 14.16 -24.95 -26.48
C SER A 32 13.55 -24.98 -27.90
N MET A 33 13.40 -26.18 -28.45
CA MET A 33 12.98 -26.54 -29.82
C MET A 33 11.52 -26.20 -30.25
N PHE A 34 10.84 -25.19 -29.69
CA PHE A 34 9.41 -24.93 -30.01
C PHE A 34 9.05 -23.47 -30.37
N PRO A 35 9.55 -22.90 -31.49
CA PRO A 35 9.35 -21.48 -31.83
C PRO A 35 7.88 -21.03 -31.93
N LYS A 36 6.98 -21.91 -32.41
CA LYS A 36 5.56 -21.58 -32.67
C LYS A 36 4.72 -21.45 -31.40
N TYR A 37 5.09 -22.16 -30.33
CA TYR A 37 4.39 -22.12 -29.04
C TYR A 37 5.13 -21.32 -27.98
N GLN A 38 6.42 -21.04 -28.20
CA GLN A 38 7.30 -20.31 -27.28
C GLN A 38 6.68 -19.00 -26.83
N ARG A 39 6.17 -18.16 -27.75
CA ARG A 39 5.55 -16.87 -27.37
C ARG A 39 4.29 -17.03 -26.51
N LYS A 40 3.41 -17.99 -26.84
CA LYS A 40 2.18 -18.23 -26.07
C LYS A 40 2.47 -18.82 -24.70
N LEU A 41 3.40 -19.78 -24.62
CA LEU A 41 3.85 -20.38 -23.37
C LEU A 41 4.56 -19.36 -22.49
N PHE A 42 5.39 -18.51 -23.09
CA PHE A 42 6.09 -17.44 -22.41
C PHE A 42 5.13 -16.39 -21.86
N ASN A 43 4.16 -15.91 -22.66
CA ASN A 43 3.14 -14.98 -22.17
C ASN A 43 2.26 -15.62 -21.08
N CYS A 44 1.97 -16.92 -21.17
CA CYS A 44 1.31 -17.66 -20.10
C CYS A 44 2.16 -17.70 -18.82
N TYR A 45 3.46 -17.97 -18.94
CA TYR A 45 4.40 -17.99 -17.82
C TYR A 45 4.51 -16.62 -17.14
N ILE A 46 4.66 -15.54 -17.91
CA ILE A 46 4.70 -14.17 -17.38
C ILE A 46 3.39 -13.84 -16.66
N ASN A 47 2.24 -14.12 -17.28
CA ASN A 47 0.93 -13.85 -16.67
C ASN A 47 0.71 -14.64 -15.38
N ASN A 48 1.11 -15.91 -15.34
CA ASN A 48 1.00 -16.73 -14.13
C ASN A 48 1.96 -16.25 -13.04
N SER A 49 3.17 -15.83 -13.42
CA SER A 49 4.17 -15.26 -12.50
C SER A 49 3.66 -13.96 -11.88
N VAL A 50 3.10 -13.05 -12.68
CA VAL A 50 2.49 -11.80 -12.19
C VAL A 50 1.38 -12.08 -11.17
N LYS A 51 0.47 -13.03 -11.47
CA LYS A 51 -0.59 -13.43 -10.52
C LYS A 51 -0.03 -14.06 -9.24
N ALA A 52 0.99 -14.91 -9.36
CA ALA A 52 1.63 -15.53 -8.21
C ALA A 52 2.33 -14.49 -7.32
N ILE A 53 3.03 -13.53 -7.92
CA ILE A 53 3.67 -12.42 -7.21
C ILE A 53 2.62 -11.58 -6.49
N GLN A 54 1.53 -11.22 -7.15
CA GLN A 54 0.44 -10.42 -6.57
C GLN A 54 -0.15 -11.09 -5.32
N ASN A 55 -0.39 -12.40 -5.37
CA ASN A 55 -1.00 -13.19 -4.29
C ASN A 55 0.01 -13.66 -3.24
N SER A 56 1.30 -13.41 -3.43
CA SER A 56 2.33 -13.79 -2.46
C SER A 56 2.21 -12.96 -1.17
N LYS A 57 2.67 -13.54 -0.06
CA LYS A 57 2.77 -12.85 1.24
C LYS A 57 4.01 -11.96 1.35
N LEU A 58 4.67 -11.66 0.23
CA LEU A 58 5.88 -10.84 0.22
C LEU A 58 5.52 -9.37 0.46
N PRO A 59 6.39 -8.60 1.13
CA PRO A 59 6.25 -7.15 1.25
C PRO A 59 6.03 -6.47 -0.11
N LEU A 60 5.25 -5.39 -0.13
CA LEU A 60 4.84 -4.69 -1.36
C LEU A 60 6.04 -4.25 -2.21
N GLN A 61 7.09 -3.75 -1.57
CA GLN A 61 8.34 -3.36 -2.23
C GLN A 61 9.01 -4.53 -2.95
N ARG A 62 9.05 -5.72 -2.32
CA ARG A 62 9.61 -6.93 -2.95
C ARG A 62 8.75 -7.39 -4.12
N ARG A 63 7.41 -7.38 -3.96
CA ARG A 63 6.49 -7.71 -5.06
C ARG A 63 6.66 -6.75 -6.23
N PHE A 64 6.83 -5.46 -5.97
CA PHE A 64 7.12 -4.46 -6.99
C PHE A 64 8.40 -4.78 -7.76
N CYS A 65 9.53 -4.97 -7.06
CA CYS A 65 10.81 -5.28 -7.71
C CYS A 65 10.75 -6.57 -8.56
N ILE A 66 10.15 -7.64 -8.04
CA ILE A 66 10.03 -8.92 -8.77
C ILE A 66 9.10 -8.76 -9.99
N MET A 67 8.02 -7.99 -9.86
CA MET A 67 7.08 -7.76 -10.96
C MET A 67 7.69 -6.90 -12.07
N VAL A 68 8.44 -5.86 -11.73
CA VAL A 68 9.22 -5.05 -12.69
C VAL A 68 10.21 -5.94 -13.43
N ALA A 69 11.00 -6.74 -12.72
CA ALA A 69 11.95 -7.69 -13.30
C ALA A 69 11.26 -8.68 -14.26
N THR A 70 10.13 -9.26 -13.84
CA THR A 70 9.37 -10.25 -14.61
C THR A 70 8.83 -9.64 -15.91
N ILE A 71 8.24 -8.45 -15.85
CA ILE A 71 7.65 -7.80 -17.02
C ILE A 71 8.73 -7.24 -17.96
N ALA A 72 9.82 -6.67 -17.41
CA ALA A 72 10.96 -6.23 -18.20
C ALA A 72 11.58 -7.38 -18.98
N PHE A 73 11.76 -8.53 -18.33
CA PHE A 73 12.20 -9.76 -18.99
C PHE A 73 11.22 -10.20 -20.08
N GLY A 74 9.92 -10.13 -19.78
CA GLY A 74 8.84 -10.38 -20.73
C GLY A 74 9.01 -9.58 -22.03
N ARG A 75 9.16 -8.26 -21.90
CA ARG A 75 9.32 -7.33 -23.04
C ARG A 75 10.62 -7.57 -23.81
N ALA A 76 11.73 -7.82 -23.12
CA ALA A 76 13.01 -8.10 -23.76
C ALA A 76 12.97 -9.39 -24.61
N ALA A 77 12.32 -10.44 -24.12
CA ALA A 77 12.17 -11.70 -24.83
C ALA A 77 11.27 -11.60 -26.07
N GLU A 78 10.31 -10.66 -26.10
CA GLU A 78 9.48 -10.40 -27.29
C GLU A 78 10.19 -9.58 -28.38
N GLY A 79 11.47 -9.23 -28.20
CA GLY A 79 12.23 -8.43 -29.16
C GLY A 79 11.81 -6.96 -29.20
N THR A 80 10.97 -6.52 -28.26
CA THR A 80 10.74 -5.09 -28.03
C THR A 80 11.97 -4.54 -27.31
N ALA A 81 12.89 -3.96 -28.06
CA ALA A 81 14.00 -3.21 -27.48
C ALA A 81 13.41 -2.14 -26.55
N LEU A 82 13.75 -2.21 -25.26
CA LEU A 82 13.41 -1.15 -24.32
C LEU A 82 14.16 0.11 -24.79
N SER A 83 13.44 1.04 -25.41
CA SER A 83 13.92 2.41 -25.65
C SER A 83 14.36 3.02 -24.30
N PRO A 84 15.43 3.84 -24.27
CA PRO A 84 16.07 4.22 -23.03
C PRO A 84 15.10 5.04 -22.18
N GLU A 85 14.82 4.56 -20.97
CA GLU A 85 14.23 5.30 -19.83
C GLU A 85 12.70 5.54 -19.85
N ALA A 86 12.10 6.19 -20.86
CA ALA A 86 10.68 6.57 -20.80
C ALA A 86 9.66 5.39 -20.74
N PRO A 87 9.78 4.33 -21.58
CA PRO A 87 8.86 3.19 -21.53
C PRO A 87 9.03 2.31 -20.28
N PHE A 88 10.18 2.43 -19.62
CA PHE A 88 10.47 1.71 -18.39
C PHE A 88 9.81 2.39 -17.19
N LYS A 89 9.86 3.72 -17.13
CA LYS A 89 9.20 4.49 -16.06
C LYS A 89 7.67 4.33 -16.11
N GLU A 90 7.07 4.38 -17.30
CA GLU A 90 5.63 4.13 -17.46
C GLU A 90 5.23 2.74 -16.97
N MET A 91 6.03 1.72 -17.28
CA MET A 91 5.80 0.35 -16.82
C MET A 91 5.91 0.23 -15.30
N GLU A 92 6.92 0.85 -14.69
CA GLU A 92 7.06 0.89 -13.24
C GLU A 92 5.83 1.53 -12.58
N ASP A 93 5.37 2.66 -13.10
CA ASP A 93 4.21 3.37 -12.57
C ASP A 93 2.91 2.55 -12.73
N GLU A 94 2.74 1.84 -13.84
CA GLU A 94 1.63 0.90 -14.07
C GLU A 94 1.64 -0.26 -13.07
N ILE A 95 2.79 -0.90 -12.86
CA ILE A 95 2.97 -2.00 -11.91
C ILE A 95 2.69 -1.52 -10.49
N LEU A 96 3.22 -0.34 -10.15
CA LEU A 96 3.03 0.25 -8.83
C LEU A 96 1.55 0.56 -8.56
N GLN A 97 0.87 1.17 -9.52
CA GLN A 97 -0.58 1.41 -9.47
C GLN A 97 -1.37 0.12 -9.30
N TYR A 98 -1.02 -0.92 -10.06
CA TYR A 98 -1.68 -2.22 -9.99
C TYR A 98 -1.57 -2.85 -8.59
N LEU A 99 -0.35 -2.90 -8.04
CA LEU A 99 -0.10 -3.48 -6.73
C LEU A 99 -0.75 -2.66 -5.62
N CYS A 100 -0.60 -1.34 -5.62
CA CYS A 100 -1.19 -0.49 -4.59
C CYS A 100 -2.73 -0.56 -4.60
N LYS A 101 -3.38 -0.56 -5.78
CA LYS A 101 -4.85 -0.72 -5.86
C LYS A 101 -5.33 -2.05 -5.31
N ALA A 102 -4.57 -3.13 -5.53
CA ALA A 102 -4.90 -4.43 -4.95
C ALA A 102 -4.84 -4.40 -3.41
N GLU A 103 -3.84 -3.74 -2.83
CA GLU A 103 -3.74 -3.57 -1.37
C GLU A 103 -4.85 -2.68 -0.81
N ILE A 104 -5.19 -1.57 -1.48
CA ILE A 104 -6.32 -0.72 -1.08
C ILE A 104 -7.64 -1.50 -1.13
N SER A 105 -7.83 -2.39 -2.10
CA SER A 105 -9.03 -3.23 -2.17
C SER A 105 -9.15 -4.19 -0.98
N LYS A 106 -8.03 -4.76 -0.51
CA LYS A 106 -8.00 -5.58 0.70
C LYS A 106 -8.29 -4.75 1.94
N ILE A 107 -7.67 -3.58 2.06
CA ILE A 107 -7.92 -2.65 3.18
C ILE A 107 -9.39 -2.22 3.20
N ARG A 108 -9.99 -1.93 2.05
CA ARG A 108 -11.43 -1.61 1.95
C ARG A 108 -12.28 -2.73 2.53
N ALA A 109 -11.98 -3.99 2.20
CA ALA A 109 -12.70 -5.14 2.76
C ALA A 109 -12.58 -5.18 4.29
N VAL A 110 -11.37 -5.01 4.83
CA VAL A 110 -11.14 -4.95 6.29
C VAL A 110 -11.93 -3.82 6.95
N ILE A 111 -11.98 -2.63 6.33
CA ILE A 111 -12.76 -1.51 6.85
C ILE A 111 -14.25 -1.88 6.88
N LEU A 112 -14.79 -2.39 5.77
CA LEU A 112 -16.21 -2.71 5.65
C LEU A 112 -16.65 -3.84 6.59
N ASP A 113 -15.78 -4.81 6.85
CA ASP A 113 -16.07 -5.93 7.75
C ASP A 113 -16.10 -5.50 9.23
N LEU A 114 -15.29 -4.49 9.61
CA LEU A 114 -15.13 -4.05 10.99
C LEU A 114 -15.88 -2.75 11.32
N TYR A 115 -16.40 -2.04 10.32
CA TYR A 115 -17.13 -0.79 10.51
C TYR A 115 -18.59 -1.04 10.90
N THR A 116 -18.94 -0.70 12.14
CA THR A 116 -20.23 -1.05 12.75
C THR A 116 -21.22 0.11 12.95
N TYR A 117 -20.75 1.36 12.97
CA TYR A 117 -21.57 2.52 13.41
C TYR A 117 -21.65 3.61 12.36
N SER A 118 -22.59 4.56 12.47
CA SER A 118 -22.63 5.74 11.60
C SER A 118 -21.97 6.95 12.27
N TYR A 119 -21.11 7.66 11.54
CA TYR A 119 -20.56 8.95 11.99
C TYR A 119 -21.55 10.12 11.93
N THR A 120 -22.79 9.89 11.48
CA THR A 120 -23.84 10.93 11.39
C THR A 120 -24.59 11.17 12.71
N GLU A 121 -24.30 10.37 13.74
CA GLU A 121 -25.00 10.40 15.04
C GLU A 121 -24.46 11.49 15.97
N GLU A 122 -25.32 11.97 16.88
CA GLU A 122 -25.00 13.00 17.89
C GLU A 122 -24.62 12.46 19.27
N SER A 123 -24.36 11.15 19.36
CA SER A 123 -24.02 10.49 20.62
C SER A 123 -22.55 10.73 21.00
N SER A 124 -22.22 10.45 22.27
CA SER A 124 -20.83 10.50 22.76
C SER A 124 -19.93 9.56 21.97
N TYR A 125 -18.68 9.94 21.81
CA TYR A 125 -17.68 9.16 21.08
C TYR A 125 -16.47 8.85 21.98
N SER A 126 -15.74 7.79 21.61
CA SER A 126 -14.49 7.41 22.27
C SER A 126 -13.32 8.17 21.67
N VAL A 127 -12.31 8.49 22.48
CA VAL A 127 -11.03 9.05 21.99
C VAL A 127 -10.03 7.96 21.59
N ARG A 128 -10.44 6.69 21.59
CA ARG A 128 -9.65 5.54 21.13
C ARG A 128 -9.94 5.24 19.65
N PRO A 129 -8.93 4.81 18.88
CA PRO A 129 -9.15 4.37 17.51
C PRO A 129 -10.08 3.16 17.48
N GLU A 130 -10.92 3.09 16.44
CA GLU A 130 -11.79 1.96 16.19
C GLU A 130 -11.02 0.74 15.70
N GLN A 131 -11.62 -0.45 15.84
CA GLN A 131 -11.00 -1.72 15.46
C GLN A 131 -10.61 -1.73 13.97
N TRP A 132 -11.41 -1.15 13.09
CA TRP A 132 -11.09 -1.06 11.67
C TRP A 132 -9.81 -0.24 11.42
N ALA A 133 -9.61 0.85 12.15
CA ALA A 133 -8.43 1.70 11.99
C ALA A 133 -7.17 1.03 12.56
N VAL A 134 -7.32 0.29 13.66
CA VAL A 134 -6.25 -0.55 14.21
C VAL A 134 -5.87 -1.66 13.23
N ALA A 135 -6.85 -2.43 12.75
CA ALA A 135 -6.63 -3.52 11.80
C ALA A 135 -6.00 -3.03 10.49
N LEU A 136 -6.45 -1.89 9.97
CA LEU A 136 -5.84 -1.25 8.81
C LEU A 136 -4.35 -0.95 9.02
N VAL A 137 -3.97 -0.37 10.15
CA VAL A 137 -2.56 -0.07 10.44
C VAL A 137 -1.74 -1.36 10.59
N GLU A 138 -2.30 -2.41 11.19
CA GLU A 138 -1.63 -3.72 11.24
C GLU A 138 -1.44 -4.31 9.84
N GLU A 139 -2.45 -4.26 8.97
CA GLU A 139 -2.31 -4.66 7.57
C GLU A 139 -1.22 -3.84 6.86
N LEU A 140 -1.21 -2.52 7.03
CA LEU A 140 -0.17 -1.66 6.46
C LEU A 140 1.24 -2.05 6.93
N LYS A 141 1.43 -2.42 8.20
CA LYS A 141 2.73 -2.91 8.71
C LYS A 141 3.17 -4.22 8.07
N THR A 142 2.23 -5.09 7.70
CA THR A 142 2.59 -6.34 6.98
C THR A 142 2.99 -6.06 5.53
N VAL A 143 2.29 -5.12 4.88
CA VAL A 143 2.51 -4.74 3.48
C VAL A 143 3.79 -3.92 3.33
N LEU A 144 4.08 -3.07 4.31
CA LEU A 144 5.19 -2.14 4.38
C LEU A 144 5.84 -2.24 5.77
N PRO A 145 6.68 -3.26 6.02
CA PRO A 145 7.33 -3.41 7.31
C PRO A 145 8.21 -2.19 7.61
N PRO A 146 8.30 -1.77 8.88
CA PRO A 146 9.19 -0.69 9.29
C PRO A 146 10.61 -0.98 8.83
N ASN A 147 11.25 0.00 8.20
CA ASN A 147 12.59 -0.16 7.66
C ASN A 147 13.60 -0.24 8.83
N GLU A 148 14.03 -1.45 9.22
CA GLU A 148 15.02 -1.63 10.31
C GLU A 148 16.40 -1.03 9.96
N THR A 149 16.65 -0.80 8.67
CA THR A 149 17.85 -0.13 8.17
C THR A 149 17.48 1.24 7.60
N ASN A 150 18.08 2.30 8.14
CA ASN A 150 17.94 3.72 7.75
C ASN A 150 18.29 4.07 6.28
N LYS A 151 18.32 3.10 5.35
CA LYS A 151 18.49 3.34 3.92
C LYS A 151 17.11 3.38 3.27
N VAL A 152 16.55 4.58 3.20
CA VAL A 152 15.40 4.89 2.36
C VAL A 152 15.82 4.67 0.91
N GLN A 153 15.44 3.53 0.32
CA GLN A 153 15.50 3.38 -1.12
C GLN A 153 14.43 4.28 -1.72
N VAL A 154 14.79 5.08 -2.72
CA VAL A 154 13.90 6.07 -3.38
C VAL A 154 12.57 5.45 -3.83
N THR A 155 12.59 4.17 -4.25
CA THR A 155 11.40 3.37 -4.61
C THR A 155 10.44 3.09 -3.45
N ALA A 156 10.91 3.02 -2.20
CA ALA A 156 10.06 2.80 -1.04
C ALA A 156 9.20 4.04 -0.69
N CYS A 157 9.75 5.25 -0.89
CA CYS A 157 9.01 6.49 -0.65
C CYS A 157 7.86 6.68 -1.64
N ASP A 158 8.06 6.35 -2.92
CA ASP A 158 7.01 6.54 -3.93
C ASP A 158 5.88 5.52 -3.76
N VAL A 159 6.20 4.28 -3.37
CA VAL A 159 5.19 3.27 -2.97
C VAL A 159 4.36 3.78 -1.80
N LEU A 160 5.02 4.29 -0.75
CA LEU A 160 4.36 4.79 0.46
C LEU A 160 3.43 5.97 0.14
N ARG A 161 3.89 6.95 -0.66
CA ARG A 161 3.09 8.11 -1.07
C ARG A 161 1.89 7.72 -1.93
N LEU A 162 2.07 6.81 -2.88
CA LEU A 162 0.95 6.36 -3.71
C LEU A 162 -0.09 5.61 -2.87
N LEU A 163 0.36 4.75 -1.95
CA LEU A 163 -0.55 4.01 -1.08
C LEU A 163 -1.32 4.95 -0.14
N GLU A 164 -0.65 5.95 0.46
CA GLU A 164 -1.31 6.99 1.26
C GLU A 164 -2.36 7.74 0.44
N SER A 165 -2.00 8.19 -0.77
CA SER A 165 -2.91 8.91 -1.66
C SER A 165 -4.16 8.09 -2.04
N LEU A 166 -3.96 6.83 -2.43
CA LEU A 166 -5.08 5.94 -2.77
C LEU A 166 -5.93 5.59 -1.55
N LEU A 167 -5.32 5.39 -0.38
CA LEU A 167 -6.04 5.16 0.86
C LEU A 167 -6.91 6.37 1.24
N LEU A 168 -6.37 7.58 1.16
CA LEU A 168 -7.13 8.80 1.45
C LEU A 168 -8.31 8.98 0.50
N LYS A 169 -8.14 8.63 -0.78
CA LYS A 169 -9.24 8.60 -1.75
C LYS A 169 -10.32 7.60 -1.34
N GLU A 170 -9.91 6.40 -0.95
CA GLU A 170 -10.82 5.34 -0.52
C GLU A 170 -11.60 5.74 0.74
N LEU A 171 -10.91 6.26 1.76
CA LEU A 171 -11.54 6.75 3.00
C LEU A 171 -12.52 7.90 2.73
N LYS A 172 -12.20 8.78 1.78
CA LYS A 172 -13.10 9.84 1.35
C LYS A 172 -14.39 9.27 0.74
N GLU A 173 -14.27 8.29 -0.15
CA GLU A 173 -15.43 7.64 -0.79
C GLU A 173 -16.29 6.87 0.22
N LEU A 174 -15.68 6.24 1.23
CA LEU A 174 -16.39 5.49 2.26
C LEU A 174 -17.13 6.39 3.25
N PHE A 175 -16.50 7.47 3.71
CA PHE A 175 -16.98 8.19 4.89
C PHE A 175 -17.52 9.59 4.62
N ILE A 176 -17.18 10.22 3.48
CA ILE A 176 -17.60 11.59 3.19
C ILE A 176 -18.73 11.59 2.16
N SER A 177 -19.93 11.98 2.61
CA SER A 177 -21.11 12.10 1.76
C SER A 177 -21.66 13.52 1.80
N LYS A 178 -22.05 14.04 0.63
CA LYS A 178 -22.75 15.33 0.54
C LYS A 178 -24.14 15.30 1.19
N ASN A 179 -24.78 14.12 1.22
CA ASN A 179 -26.17 13.97 1.66
C ASN A 179 -26.30 13.52 3.13
N LYS A 180 -25.18 13.10 3.74
CA LYS A 180 -25.13 12.59 5.11
C LYS A 180 -24.00 13.28 5.87
N PRO A 181 -24.22 14.52 6.34
CA PRO A 181 -23.21 15.26 7.09
C PRO A 181 -22.89 14.56 8.42
N LEU A 182 -21.66 14.74 8.88
CA LEU A 182 -21.16 14.15 10.11
C LEU A 182 -21.81 14.83 11.33
N GLY A 183 -22.18 14.03 12.33
CA GLY A 183 -22.59 14.52 13.66
C GLY A 183 -21.40 14.51 14.62
N LYS A 184 -21.64 14.61 15.93
CA LYS A 184 -20.57 14.54 16.96
C LYS A 184 -19.69 13.30 16.86
N LYS A 185 -20.24 12.14 16.45
CA LYS A 185 -19.44 10.92 16.22
C LYS A 185 -18.43 11.05 15.07
N GLY A 186 -18.54 12.04 14.20
CA GLY A 186 -17.51 12.37 13.21
C GLY A 186 -16.14 12.65 13.82
N ASN A 187 -16.07 13.06 15.09
CA ASN A 187 -14.79 13.23 15.79
C ASN A 187 -14.05 11.89 15.98
N LEU A 188 -14.78 10.76 16.02
CA LEU A 188 -14.17 9.43 16.04
C LEU A 188 -13.45 9.12 14.71
N LEU A 189 -14.01 9.54 13.58
CA LEU A 189 -13.32 9.46 12.29
C LEU A 189 -12.03 10.29 12.31
N VAL A 190 -12.04 11.49 12.89
CA VAL A 190 -10.82 12.31 13.05
C VAL A 190 -9.79 11.59 13.94
N VAL A 191 -10.22 10.97 15.04
CA VAL A 191 -9.38 10.14 15.92
C VAL A 191 -8.71 8.99 15.14
N ASN A 192 -9.47 8.28 14.29
CA ASN A 192 -8.96 7.22 13.43
C ASN A 192 -7.92 7.75 12.41
N LEU A 193 -8.18 8.91 11.80
CA LEU A 193 -7.25 9.53 10.86
C LEU A 193 -5.94 9.97 11.52
N ILE A 194 -6.00 10.51 12.76
CA ILE A 194 -4.80 10.83 13.54
C ILE A 194 -4.00 9.55 13.84
N TYR A 195 -4.68 8.45 14.16
CA TYR A 195 -4.02 7.17 14.41
C TYR A 195 -3.30 6.64 13.15
N ILE A 196 -3.95 6.70 11.99
CA ILE A 196 -3.35 6.33 10.70
C ILE A 196 -2.17 7.27 10.35
N GLN A 197 -2.30 8.57 10.62
CA GLN A 197 -1.23 9.55 10.41
C GLN A 197 0.03 9.22 11.20
N LYS A 198 -0.11 8.81 12.47
CA LYS A 198 1.04 8.41 13.30
C LYS A 198 1.84 7.29 12.64
N TYR A 199 1.16 6.33 12.00
CA TYR A 199 1.84 5.28 11.23
C TYR A 199 2.64 5.86 10.06
N PHE A 200 2.03 6.65 9.17
CA PHE A 200 2.75 7.19 8.00
C PHE A 200 3.89 8.14 8.40
N THR A 201 3.71 8.95 9.44
CA THR A 201 4.79 9.80 9.99
C THR A 201 5.93 8.96 10.58
N SER A 202 5.64 7.81 11.21
CA SER A 202 6.68 6.87 11.66
C SER A 202 7.49 6.27 10.49
N GLN A 203 6.90 6.24 9.29
CA GLN A 203 7.56 5.85 8.04
C GLN A 203 8.22 7.04 7.31
N SER A 204 8.43 8.17 8.01
CA SER A 204 9.05 9.39 7.48
C SER A 204 8.25 10.09 6.36
N LEU A 205 6.93 9.87 6.26
CA LEU A 205 6.06 10.69 5.41
C LEU A 205 5.63 11.98 6.11
N SER A 206 5.42 13.03 5.31
CA SER A 206 4.84 14.28 5.78
C SER A 206 3.42 14.06 6.29
N PRO A 207 3.02 14.65 7.42
CA PRO A 207 1.63 14.57 7.91
C PRO A 207 0.63 15.39 7.07
N GLU A 208 1.12 16.27 6.19
CA GLU A 208 0.31 17.24 5.44
C GLU A 208 -0.85 16.64 4.61
N PRO A 209 -0.70 15.52 3.88
CA PRO A 209 -1.81 14.95 3.10
C PRO A 209 -2.98 14.53 3.98
N ILE A 210 -2.69 13.90 5.13
CA ILE A 210 -3.71 13.48 6.09
C ILE A 210 -4.30 14.70 6.82
N ASP A 211 -3.49 15.73 7.14
CA ASP A 211 -4.00 16.97 7.72
C ASP A 211 -4.97 17.70 6.77
N ALA A 212 -4.67 17.73 5.47
CA ALA A 212 -5.56 18.27 4.45
C ALA A 212 -6.86 17.45 4.35
N PHE A 213 -6.77 16.13 4.49
CA PHE A 213 -7.95 15.27 4.54
C PHE A 213 -8.78 15.50 5.81
N ILE A 214 -8.16 15.62 6.99
CA ILE A 214 -8.85 15.95 8.25
C ILE A 214 -9.60 17.27 8.11
N LYS A 215 -9.00 18.31 7.51
CA LYS A 215 -9.69 19.57 7.22
C LYS A 215 -10.91 19.38 6.30
N THR A 216 -10.84 18.44 5.37
CA THR A 216 -11.98 18.09 4.50
C THR A 216 -13.08 17.38 5.28
N VAL A 217 -12.72 16.47 6.20
CA VAL A 217 -13.66 15.80 7.11
C VAL A 217 -14.35 16.82 8.01
N GLN A 218 -13.60 17.75 8.60
CA GLN A 218 -14.14 18.80 9.48
C GLN A 218 -15.14 19.71 8.77
N LYS A 219 -14.94 20.00 7.47
CA LYS A 219 -15.90 20.74 6.64
C LYS A 219 -17.19 19.97 6.32
N SER A 220 -17.24 18.67 6.61
CA SER A 220 -18.37 17.78 6.30
C SER A 220 -19.31 17.57 7.49
N PHE A 221 -19.07 18.24 8.62
CA PHE A 221 -19.96 18.22 9.78
C PHE A 221 -21.24 19.02 9.53
N LYS A 222 -22.30 18.71 10.29
CA LYS A 222 -23.56 19.44 10.25
C LYS A 222 -23.37 20.92 10.59
N PRO A 223 -24.15 21.83 9.99
CA PRO A 223 -24.15 23.23 10.38
C PRO A 223 -24.45 23.38 11.88
N GLY A 224 -23.58 24.09 12.61
CA GLY A 224 -23.69 24.30 14.06
C GLY A 224 -22.96 23.27 14.93
N GLU A 225 -22.55 22.13 14.38
CA GLU A 225 -21.60 21.24 15.05
C GLU A 225 -20.19 21.80 14.86
N VAL A 226 -19.48 21.99 15.97
CA VAL A 226 -18.08 22.41 15.96
C VAL A 226 -17.23 21.16 16.10
N PRO A 227 -16.49 20.74 15.05
CA PRO A 227 -15.55 19.63 15.18
C PRO A 227 -14.59 19.91 16.32
N GLU A 228 -14.27 18.90 17.11
CA GLU A 228 -13.28 19.09 18.17
C GLU A 228 -11.93 19.44 17.56
N GLU A 229 -11.20 20.35 18.21
CA GLU A 229 -9.91 20.79 17.70
C GLU A 229 -8.96 19.60 17.57
N THR A 230 -8.38 19.41 16.39
CA THR A 230 -7.44 18.32 16.10
C THR A 230 -6.30 18.28 17.11
N LYS A 231 -5.85 19.45 17.58
CA LYS A 231 -4.81 19.56 18.62
C LYS A 231 -5.24 18.90 19.93
N ARG A 232 -6.46 19.17 20.39
CA ARG A 232 -7.02 18.58 21.61
C ARG A 232 -7.18 17.07 21.47
N LEU A 233 -7.65 16.59 20.32
CA LEU A 233 -7.77 15.15 20.04
C LEU A 233 -6.39 14.46 20.03
N ARG A 234 -5.36 15.11 19.48
CA ARG A 234 -3.97 14.60 19.54
C ARG A 234 -3.48 14.50 20.99
N GLU A 235 -3.71 15.52 21.81
CA GLU A 235 -3.31 15.54 23.23
C GLU A 235 -4.01 14.44 24.03
N LEU A 236 -5.32 14.25 23.82
CA LEU A 236 -6.11 13.22 24.50
C LEU A 236 -5.66 11.79 24.14
N GLN A 237 -5.08 11.58 22.96
CA GLN A 237 -4.51 10.29 22.56
C GLN A 237 -3.12 10.01 23.15
N VAL A 238 -2.42 11.00 23.72
CA VAL A 238 -1.06 10.81 24.27
C VAL A 238 -1.09 10.53 25.77
N GLN A 239 -2.16 10.92 26.48
CA GLN A 239 -2.27 10.83 27.93
C GLN A 239 -2.73 9.45 28.47
N LYS A 240 -2.89 8.43 27.62
CA LYS A 240 -3.40 7.09 27.99
C LYS A 240 -2.76 6.00 27.14
#